data_AF-A0AAN5PEI0-F1
#
_entry.id   AF-A0AAN5PEI0-F1
#
_cell.length_a   1.000
_cell.length_b   1.000
_cell.length_c   1.000
_cell.angle_alpha   90.00
_cell.angle_beta   90.00
_cell.angle_gamma   90.00
#
_symmetry.space_group_name_H-M   'P 1'
#
loop_
_entity.id
_entity.type
_entity.pdbx_description
1 polymer ?
#
loop_
_entity_poly.entity_id
_entity_poly.type
_entity_poly.pdbx_seq_one_letter_code
_entity_poly.pdbx_strand_id
1 'polypeptide(L)'
;MEKVNLTKQFAYRLRDAMIAAGHNSQRSPSGVCIHKLAEMTGYSLQICRKYLRGEVIPDPVKLIEIASKLNVSPGWLLFGETHNDPGTSKEHITISKSLLHHIFTKAACLYNRELVEDDVSDFLMDLINDISLINATEEQSKKIIDLAISSVSHFRHSQRT
;
A
#
# COMPACT_ATOMS: atom_id res chain seq x y z
N MET A 1 22.40 0.35 -11.63
CA MET A 1 21.18 1.14 -11.40
C MET A 1 21.35 1.79 -10.03
N GLU A 2 21.57 3.12 -9.98
CA GLU A 2 21.78 3.82 -8.70
C GLU A 2 20.57 3.57 -7.78
N LYS A 3 20.82 3.29 -6.50
CA LYS A 3 19.75 3.25 -5.49
C LYS A 3 19.08 4.61 -5.49
N VAL A 4 17.90 4.65 -6.10
CA VAL A 4 17.02 5.81 -6.10
C VAL A 4 16.87 6.28 -4.65
N ASN A 5 17.36 7.49 -4.37
CA ASN A 5 17.27 8.04 -3.03
C ASN A 5 15.82 8.52 -2.79
N LEU A 6 15.03 7.66 -2.15
CA LEU A 6 13.61 7.87 -1.88
C LEU A 6 13.34 9.23 -1.21
N THR A 7 14.18 9.64 -0.25
CA THR A 7 14.01 10.92 0.46
C THR A 7 14.21 12.11 -0.47
N LYS A 8 15.16 12.01 -1.42
CA LYS A 8 15.40 13.05 -2.44
C LYS A 8 14.27 13.15 -3.44
N GLN A 9 13.73 12.02 -3.89
CA GLN A 9 12.59 12.02 -4.80
C GLN A 9 11.31 12.53 -4.15
N PHE A 10 11.04 12.14 -2.89
CA PHE A 10 9.97 12.72 -2.09
C PHE A 10 10.10 14.24 -2.01
N ALA A 11 11.29 14.75 -1.71
CA ALA A 11 11.53 16.21 -1.61
C ALA A 11 11.34 16.94 -2.95
N TYR A 12 11.66 16.28 -4.07
CA TYR A 12 11.38 16.81 -5.40
C TYR A 12 9.87 16.92 -5.65
N ARG A 13 9.13 15.83 -5.48
CA ARG A 13 7.67 15.80 -5.65
C ARG A 13 6.92 16.72 -4.70
N LEU A 14 7.39 16.83 -3.45
CA LEU A 14 6.83 17.77 -2.47
C LEU A 14 6.96 19.22 -2.95
N ARG A 15 8.12 19.59 -3.51
CA ARG A 15 8.30 20.94 -4.07
C ARG A 15 7.38 21.17 -5.26
N ASP A 16 7.29 20.21 -6.18
CA ASP A 16 6.42 20.33 -7.35
C ASP A 16 4.95 20.44 -6.95
N ALA A 17 4.48 19.62 -6.00
CA ALA A 17 3.12 19.69 -5.48
C ALA A 17 2.83 21.02 -4.78
N MET A 18 3.78 21.53 -3.99
CA MET A 18 3.65 22.85 -3.37
C MET A 18 3.60 23.98 -4.40
N ILE A 19 4.39 23.90 -5.48
CA ILE A 19 4.35 24.87 -6.58
C ILE A 19 3.02 24.80 -7.31
N ALA A 20 2.54 23.60 -7.63
CA ALA A 20 1.24 23.37 -8.27
C ALA A 20 0.07 23.89 -7.42
N ALA A 21 0.17 23.80 -6.10
CA ALA A 21 -0.79 24.37 -5.15
C ALA A 21 -0.64 25.90 -4.94
N GLY A 22 0.26 26.57 -5.67
CA GLY A 22 0.46 28.01 -5.59
C GLY A 22 1.29 28.48 -4.39
N HIS A 23 2.01 27.59 -3.71
CA HIS A 23 2.85 27.90 -2.54
C HIS A 23 4.32 28.15 -2.93
N ASN A 24 4.53 28.88 -4.03
CA ASN A 24 5.85 29.25 -4.50
C ASN A 24 6.46 30.38 -3.64
N SER A 25 7.79 30.50 -3.67
CA SER A 25 8.50 31.61 -3.01
C SER A 25 9.81 31.90 -3.71
N GLN A 26 9.96 33.14 -4.21
CA GLN A 26 11.20 33.62 -4.83
C GLN A 26 12.32 33.87 -3.81
N ARG A 27 11.98 33.99 -2.52
CA ARG A 27 12.94 34.26 -1.44
C ARG A 27 13.52 32.99 -0.80
N SER A 28 12.97 31.82 -1.14
CA SER A 28 13.37 30.55 -0.54
C SER A 28 14.31 29.78 -1.48
N PRO A 29 15.43 29.22 -0.98
CA PRO A 29 16.33 28.40 -1.80
C PRO A 29 15.67 27.10 -2.30
N SER A 30 14.57 26.67 -1.68
CA SER A 30 13.79 25.52 -2.13
C SER A 30 12.71 25.88 -3.16
N GLY A 31 12.55 27.17 -3.52
CA GLY A 31 11.53 27.66 -4.46
C GLY A 31 10.10 27.70 -3.91
N VAL A 32 9.88 27.27 -2.66
CA VAL A 32 8.55 27.12 -2.04
C VAL A 32 8.47 27.80 -0.68
N CYS A 33 7.26 28.22 -0.31
CA CYS A 33 6.98 28.89 0.96
C CYS A 33 6.98 27.90 2.13
N ILE A 34 8.09 27.83 2.86
CA ILE A 34 8.23 26.91 4.00
C ILE A 34 7.23 27.17 5.14
N HIS A 35 6.84 28.42 5.35
CA HIS A 35 5.84 28.77 6.38
C HIS A 35 4.50 28.13 6.08
N LYS A 36 4.13 28.01 4.79
CA LYS A 36 2.89 27.34 4.41
C LYS A 36 2.97 25.84 4.66
N LEU A 37 4.13 25.22 4.42
CA LEU A 37 4.35 23.81 4.77
C LEU A 37 4.27 23.57 6.29
N ALA A 38 4.82 24.47 7.10
CA ALA A 38 4.72 24.40 8.56
C ALA A 38 3.28 24.56 9.05
N GLU A 39 2.52 25.50 8.48
CA GLU A 39 1.09 25.68 8.75
C GLU A 39 0.27 24.42 8.35
N MET A 40 0.61 23.82 7.21
CA MET A 40 -0.04 22.59 6.74
C MET A 40 0.25 21.39 7.64
N THR A 41 1.48 21.26 8.13
CA THR A 41 1.93 20.08 8.88
C THR A 41 1.76 20.21 10.39
N GLY A 42 1.66 21.43 10.90
CA GLY A 42 1.78 21.74 12.33
C GLY A 42 3.19 21.53 12.88
N TYR A 43 4.19 21.32 12.02
CA TYR A 43 5.57 21.08 12.45
C TYR A 43 6.45 22.33 12.41
N SER A 44 7.58 22.25 13.12
CA SER A 44 8.56 23.32 13.12
C SER A 44 9.17 23.52 11.73
N LEU A 45 9.62 24.75 11.46
CA LEU A 45 10.32 25.10 10.23
C LEU A 45 11.58 24.25 10.02
N GLN A 46 12.23 23.79 11.09
CA GLN A 46 13.41 22.92 10.97
C GLN A 46 13.06 21.57 10.35
N ILE A 47 11.99 20.92 10.81
CA ILE A 47 11.51 19.66 10.24
C ILE A 47 11.07 19.85 8.78
N CYS A 48 10.36 20.93 8.49
CA CYS A 48 9.97 21.27 7.12
C CYS A 48 11.18 21.47 6.19
N ARG A 49 12.30 22.05 6.68
CA ARG A 49 13.54 22.14 5.91
C ARG A 49 14.13 20.77 5.61
N LYS A 50 14.13 19.85 6.58
CA LYS A 50 14.62 18.48 6.39
C LYS A 50 13.82 17.76 5.30
N TYR A 51 12.50 17.93 5.28
CA TYR A 51 11.63 17.39 4.23
C TYR A 51 11.96 17.97 2.86
N LEU A 52 12.04 19.30 2.73
CA LEU A 52 12.33 19.96 1.46
C LEU A 52 13.75 19.70 0.92
N ARG A 53 14.69 19.31 1.78
CA ARG A 53 16.05 18.91 1.39
C ARG A 53 16.18 17.41 1.11
N GLY A 54 15.15 16.63 1.38
CA GLY A 54 15.18 15.17 1.27
C GLY A 54 16.15 14.54 2.26
N GLU A 55 16.22 15.07 3.47
CA GLU A 55 16.99 14.48 4.58
C GLU A 55 16.15 13.47 5.36
N VAL A 56 14.84 13.67 5.43
CA VAL A 56 13.89 12.85 6.21
C VAL A 56 12.55 12.75 5.45
N ILE A 57 11.83 11.65 5.64
CA ILE A 57 10.45 11.44 5.17
C ILE A 57 9.49 11.61 6.37
N PRO A 58 8.31 12.25 6.19
CA PRO A 58 7.31 12.36 7.25
C PRO A 58 6.75 10.99 7.66
N ASP A 59 6.29 10.90 8.90
CA ASP A 59 5.51 9.73 9.34
C ASP A 59 4.25 9.54 8.48
N PRO A 60 3.71 8.30 8.35
CA PRO A 60 2.60 8.01 7.46
C PRO A 60 1.37 8.92 7.64
N VAL A 61 1.01 9.23 8.88
CA VAL A 61 -0.12 10.13 9.19
C VAL A 61 0.11 11.52 8.60
N LYS A 62 1.34 12.04 8.73
CA LYS A 62 1.70 13.37 8.24
C LYS A 62 1.85 13.43 6.74
N LEU A 63 2.34 12.35 6.13
CA LEU A 63 2.35 12.21 4.69
C LEU A 63 0.93 12.32 4.12
N ILE A 64 -0.04 11.65 4.73
CA ILE A 64 -1.45 11.70 4.32
C ILE A 64 -2.01 13.12 4.46
N GLU A 65 -1.75 13.80 5.58
CA GLU A 65 -2.18 15.19 5.79
C GLU A 65 -1.59 16.15 4.74
N ILE A 66 -0.29 16.04 4.45
CA ILE A 66 0.38 16.87 3.43
C ILE A 66 -0.24 16.60 2.06
N ALA A 67 -0.38 15.34 1.69
CA ALA A 67 -0.93 14.93 0.40
C ALA A 67 -2.37 15.44 0.21
N SER A 68 -3.20 15.32 1.25
CA SER A 68 -4.57 15.85 1.25
C SER A 68 -4.61 17.37 1.07
N LYS A 69 -3.76 18.12 1.80
CA LYS A 69 -3.70 19.59 1.68
C LYS A 69 -3.14 20.08 0.34
N LEU A 70 -2.31 19.26 -0.31
CA LEU A 70 -1.77 19.54 -1.65
C LEU A 70 -2.60 18.92 -2.79
N ASN A 71 -3.71 18.25 -2.47
CA ASN A 71 -4.59 17.58 -3.43
C ASN A 71 -3.85 16.57 -4.34
N VAL A 72 -2.94 15.79 -3.76
CA VAL A 72 -2.20 14.69 -4.42
C VAL A 72 -2.39 13.38 -3.65
N SER A 73 -2.08 12.24 -4.26
CA SER A 73 -2.12 10.96 -3.53
C SER A 73 -0.88 10.79 -2.65
N PRO A 74 -1.00 10.21 -1.43
CA PRO A 74 0.16 9.93 -0.58
C PRO A 74 1.19 9.01 -1.25
N GLY A 75 0.71 8.02 -2.02
CA GLY A 75 1.54 7.09 -2.78
C GLY A 75 2.31 7.78 -3.89
N TRP A 76 1.67 8.66 -4.66
CA TRP A 76 2.37 9.48 -5.65
C TRP A 76 3.42 10.37 -4.99
N LEU A 77 3.10 11.01 -3.87
CA LEU A 77 4.03 11.90 -3.18
C LEU A 77 5.28 11.14 -2.68
N LEU A 78 5.10 9.94 -2.14
CA LEU A 78 6.19 9.14 -1.58
C LEU A 78 6.95 8.33 -2.63
N PHE A 79 6.26 7.66 -3.56
CA PHE A 79 6.84 6.70 -4.49
C PHE A 79 6.86 7.19 -5.94
N GLY A 80 6.09 8.22 -6.28
CA GLY A 80 5.97 8.70 -7.65
C GLY A 80 5.06 7.83 -8.52
N GLU A 81 4.28 6.93 -7.91
CA GLU A 81 3.28 6.12 -8.61
C GLU A 81 2.32 7.05 -9.37
N THR A 82 2.40 7.04 -10.68
CA THR A 82 1.32 7.56 -11.51
C THR A 82 0.15 6.60 -11.34
N HIS A 83 -1.06 7.12 -11.15
CA HIS A 83 -2.27 6.30 -11.03
C HIS A 83 -2.54 5.39 -12.25
N ASN A 84 -1.68 5.45 -13.29
CA ASN A 84 -1.79 4.73 -14.56
C ASN A 84 -0.40 4.27 -15.07
N ASP A 85 0.47 3.69 -14.25
CA ASP A 85 1.57 2.89 -14.80
C ASP A 85 1.15 1.41 -14.91
N PRO A 86 0.71 0.92 -16.08
CA PRO A 86 0.57 -0.52 -16.32
C PRO A 86 1.95 -1.22 -16.42
N GLY A 87 3.05 -0.50 -16.21
CA GLY A 87 4.41 -0.88 -16.54
C GLY A 87 5.27 -1.46 -15.43
N THR A 88 4.74 -1.96 -14.32
CA THR A 88 5.49 -2.88 -13.43
C THR A 88 4.54 -3.64 -12.50
N SER A 89 4.09 -4.83 -12.88
CA SER A 89 4.40 -6.04 -12.11
C SER A 89 3.75 -7.27 -12.74
N LYS A 90 4.52 -8.36 -12.80
CA LYS A 90 4.00 -9.71 -13.02
C LYS A 90 3.42 -10.31 -11.73
N GLU A 91 3.09 -9.46 -10.75
CA GLU A 91 2.73 -9.85 -9.37
C GLU A 91 1.34 -9.33 -8.96
N HIS A 92 0.50 -8.92 -9.92
CA HIS A 92 -0.87 -8.54 -9.63
C HIS A 92 -1.82 -9.72 -9.79
N ILE A 93 -2.53 -10.09 -8.73
CA ILE A 93 -3.66 -11.01 -8.79
C ILE A 93 -4.95 -10.22 -9.00
N THR A 94 -5.71 -10.56 -10.03
CA THR A 94 -7.02 -9.95 -10.32
C THR A 94 -8.14 -10.91 -9.90
N ILE A 95 -8.89 -10.58 -8.86
CA ILE A 95 -9.98 -11.41 -8.33
C ILE A 95 -11.23 -10.56 -8.05
N SER A 96 -12.41 -11.15 -8.19
CA SER A 96 -13.65 -10.45 -7.86
C SER A 96 -13.70 -10.10 -6.37
N LYS A 97 -14.21 -8.90 -6.06
CA LYS A 97 -14.31 -8.41 -4.69
C LYS A 97 -15.15 -9.35 -3.80
N SER A 98 -16.21 -9.94 -4.36
CA SER A 98 -17.09 -10.86 -3.64
C SER A 98 -16.38 -12.16 -3.25
N LEU A 99 -15.55 -12.71 -4.13
CA LEU A 99 -14.76 -13.91 -3.86
C LEU A 99 -13.62 -13.63 -2.88
N LEU A 100 -12.89 -12.53 -3.06
CA LEU A 100 -11.84 -12.13 -2.12
C LEU A 100 -12.40 -11.93 -0.70
N HIS A 101 -13.54 -11.24 -0.58
CA HIS A 101 -14.22 -11.08 0.70
C HIS A 101 -14.62 -12.43 1.32
N HIS A 102 -15.12 -13.37 0.50
CA HIS A 102 -15.47 -14.72 0.94
C HIS A 102 -14.25 -15.48 1.47
N ILE A 103 -13.12 -15.42 0.76
CA ILE A 103 -11.84 -16.02 1.18
C ILE A 103 -11.43 -15.47 2.54
N PHE A 104 -11.38 -14.15 2.73
CA PHE A 104 -11.00 -13.55 4.01
C PHE A 104 -11.94 -13.93 5.16
N THR A 105 -13.25 -13.97 4.90
CA THR A 105 -14.25 -14.36 5.90
C THR A 105 -14.02 -15.79 6.38
N LYS A 106 -13.67 -16.69 5.48
CA LYS A 106 -13.47 -18.11 5.77
C LYS A 106 -12.08 -18.40 6.34
N ALA A 107 -11.06 -17.67 5.90
CA ALA A 107 -9.67 -17.82 6.34
C ALA A 107 -9.48 -17.59 7.85
N ALA A 108 -10.36 -16.81 8.49
CA ALA A 108 -10.34 -16.58 9.93
C ALA A 108 -10.31 -17.88 10.77
N CYS A 109 -10.89 -18.98 10.27
CA CYS A 109 -10.87 -20.26 10.99
C CYS A 109 -9.49 -20.94 10.99
N LEU A 110 -8.60 -20.57 10.06
CA LEU A 110 -7.25 -21.11 9.95
C LEU A 110 -6.32 -20.46 10.97
N TYR A 111 -6.42 -19.15 11.19
CA TYR A 111 -5.54 -18.40 12.10
C TYR A 111 -5.81 -18.64 13.61
N ASN A 112 -6.98 -19.13 13.98
CA ASN A 112 -7.34 -19.41 15.39
C ASN A 112 -6.74 -20.73 15.93
N ARG A 113 -5.78 -21.34 15.23
CA ARG A 113 -5.14 -22.59 15.62
C ARG A 113 -3.64 -22.38 15.71
N GLU A 114 -2.96 -23.07 16.63
CA GLU A 114 -1.50 -23.13 16.72
C GLU A 114 -0.91 -23.67 15.40
N LEU A 115 -0.73 -22.78 14.44
CA LEU A 115 -0.11 -23.03 13.16
C LEU A 115 1.16 -22.20 13.07
N VAL A 116 2.15 -22.73 12.36
CA VAL A 116 3.25 -21.92 11.86
C VAL A 116 2.63 -20.90 10.90
N GLU A 117 2.69 -19.61 11.26
CA GLU A 117 2.00 -18.52 10.55
C GLU A 117 2.34 -18.46 9.04
N ASP A 118 3.55 -18.89 8.67
CA ASP A 118 4.04 -18.89 7.29
C ASP A 118 3.21 -19.81 6.37
N ASP A 119 2.82 -21.00 6.83
CA ASP A 119 2.10 -21.95 5.97
C ASP A 119 0.66 -21.52 5.62
N VAL A 120 0.02 -20.72 6.48
CA VAL A 120 -1.36 -20.26 6.23
C VAL A 120 -1.36 -19.16 5.17
N SER A 121 -0.39 -18.26 5.25
CA SER A 121 -0.24 -17.16 4.31
C SER A 121 0.06 -17.67 2.91
N ASP A 122 0.99 -18.63 2.78
CA ASP A 122 1.35 -19.26 1.51
C ASP A 122 0.15 -19.98 0.89
N PHE A 123 -0.57 -20.80 1.68
CA PHE A 123 -1.78 -21.48 1.20
C PHE A 123 -2.86 -20.51 0.70
N LEU A 124 -3.10 -19.41 1.42
CA LEU A 124 -4.12 -18.43 1.01
C LEU A 124 -3.70 -17.69 -0.27
N MET A 125 -2.41 -17.38 -0.42
CA MET A 125 -1.90 -16.78 -1.65
C MET A 125 -2.09 -17.70 -2.85
N ASP A 126 -1.76 -18.99 -2.70
CA ASP A 126 -1.98 -19.99 -3.73
C ASP A 126 -3.47 -20.12 -4.07
N LEU A 127 -4.34 -20.20 -3.06
CA LEU A 127 -5.79 -20.30 -3.26
C LEU A 127 -6.36 -19.06 -3.98
N ILE A 128 -5.92 -17.85 -3.62
CA ILE A 128 -6.36 -16.61 -4.28
C ILE A 128 -5.92 -16.60 -5.74
N ASN A 129 -4.68 -17.03 -6.02
CA ASN A 129 -4.16 -17.13 -7.37
C ASN A 129 -4.92 -18.18 -8.19
N ASP A 130 -5.16 -19.37 -7.65
CA ASP A 130 -5.92 -20.43 -8.31
C ASP A 130 -7.34 -19.97 -8.66
N ILE A 131 -8.06 -19.38 -7.71
CA ILE A 131 -9.42 -18.85 -7.93
C ILE A 131 -9.43 -17.74 -8.99
N SER A 132 -8.36 -16.94 -9.09
CA SER A 132 -8.25 -15.91 -10.13
C SER A 132 -8.10 -16.47 -11.54
N LEU A 133 -7.59 -17.70 -11.69
CA LEU A 133 -7.32 -18.35 -12.97
C LEU A 133 -8.42 -19.35 -13.38
N ILE A 134 -9.25 -19.79 -12.44
CA ILE A 134 -10.33 -20.75 -12.69
C ILE A 134 -11.48 -20.09 -13.46
N ASN A 135 -11.89 -20.72 -14.56
CA ASN A 135 -13.10 -20.37 -15.29
C ASN A 135 -14.33 -21.04 -14.64
N ALA A 136 -14.89 -20.42 -13.60
CA ALA A 136 -16.06 -20.90 -12.88
C ALA A 136 -17.03 -19.75 -12.53
N THR A 137 -18.30 -20.07 -12.29
CA THR A 137 -19.27 -19.08 -11.79
C THR A 137 -18.93 -18.67 -10.36
N GLU A 138 -19.43 -17.54 -9.89
CA GLU A 138 -19.18 -17.06 -8.53
C GLU A 138 -19.62 -18.10 -7.47
N GLU A 139 -20.75 -18.76 -7.67
CA GLU A 139 -21.24 -19.80 -6.76
C GLU A 139 -20.34 -21.04 -6.75
N GLN A 140 -19.82 -21.43 -7.92
CA GLN A 140 -18.88 -22.54 -8.03
C GLN A 140 -17.56 -22.20 -7.35
N SER A 141 -17.01 -21.01 -7.59
CA SER A 141 -15.80 -20.52 -6.93
C SER A 141 -15.95 -20.46 -5.41
N LYS A 142 -17.10 -20.01 -4.89
CA LYS A 142 -17.39 -20.05 -3.44
C LYS A 142 -17.36 -21.47 -2.87
N LYS A 143 -17.94 -22.45 -3.59
CA LYS A 143 -17.89 -23.86 -3.18
C LYS A 143 -16.46 -24.43 -3.19
N ILE A 144 -15.66 -24.06 -4.19
CA ILE A 144 -14.25 -24.46 -4.27
C ILE A 144 -13.47 -23.89 -3.08
N ILE A 145 -13.67 -22.60 -2.76
CA ILE A 145 -13.07 -21.94 -1.60
C ILE A 145 -13.45 -22.65 -0.30
N ASP A 146 -14.76 -22.90 -0.09
CA ASP A 146 -15.25 -23.58 1.11
C ASP A 146 -14.65 -24.99 1.26
N LEU A 147 -14.54 -25.74 0.15
CA LEU A 147 -13.93 -27.06 0.12
C LEU A 147 -12.43 -27.03 0.43
N ALA A 148 -11.68 -26.12 -0.20
CA ALA A 148 -10.24 -25.99 -0.02
C ALA A 148 -9.89 -25.64 1.44
N ILE A 149 -10.57 -24.65 2.01
CA ILE A 149 -10.37 -24.22 3.39
C ILE A 149 -10.76 -25.33 4.37
N SER A 150 -11.89 -26.01 4.14
CA SER A 150 -12.31 -27.13 4.99
C SER A 150 -11.31 -28.28 4.94
N SER A 151 -10.79 -28.61 3.76
CA SER A 151 -9.83 -29.70 3.55
C SER A 151 -8.54 -29.46 4.33
N VAL A 152 -7.96 -28.26 4.22
CA VAL A 152 -6.76 -27.88 4.99
C VAL A 152 -7.04 -27.88 6.50
N SER A 153 -8.21 -27.41 6.91
CA SER A 153 -8.59 -27.39 8.33
C SER A 153 -8.74 -28.80 8.94
N HIS A 154 -9.18 -29.78 8.15
CA HIS A 154 -9.37 -31.17 8.59
C HIS A 154 -8.09 -32.01 8.47
N PHE A 155 -7.32 -31.86 7.40
CA PHE A 155 -6.07 -32.61 7.21
C PHE A 155 -5.04 -32.30 8.32
N ARG A 156 -4.96 -31.03 8.73
CA ARG A 156 -4.11 -30.60 9.84
C ARG A 156 -4.61 -31.07 11.22
N HIS A 157 -5.89 -31.45 11.34
CA HIS A 157 -6.42 -32.08 12.54
C HIS A 157 -6.01 -33.56 12.63
N SER A 158 -6.03 -34.26 11.49
CA SER A 158 -5.68 -35.69 11.43
C SER A 158 -4.21 -36.01 11.69
N GLN A 159 -3.29 -35.06 11.50
CA GLN A 159 -1.86 -35.25 11.78
C GLN A 159 -1.48 -35.09 13.26
N ARG A 160 -2.44 -34.78 14.14
CA ARG A 160 -2.22 -34.61 15.60
C ARG A 160 -2.81 -35.73 16.47
N THR A 161 -3.49 -36.72 15.88
CA THR A 161 -3.99 -37.93 16.57
C THR A 161 -3.11 -39.13 16.28
#